data_AF-A0A7C2SFL0-F1
#
_entry.id   AF-A0A7C2SFL0-F1
#
_cell.length_a   1.000
_cell.length_b   1.000
_cell.length_c   1.000
_cell.angle_alpha   90.00
_cell.angle_beta   90.00
_cell.angle_gamma   90.00
#
_symmetry.space_group_name_H-M   'P 1'
#
loop_
_entity.id
_entity.type
_entity.pdbx_description
1 polymer ?
#
loop_
_entity_poly.entity_id
_entity_poly.type
_entity_poly.pdbx_seq_one_letter_code
_entity_poly.pdbx_strand_id
1 'polypeptide(L)'
;MLPGGGDADPRSVDLSTSFSRNIRLKIPIASAPMDTVSEWRLAAALAMIGGIGVIHRNMSIEDQVRNAEKVKEQPPIPLESIYLLPIEPCGRALDTMRRKGLRELPIVDSNGVFRGYTRFSDLVEGCREDITPVSDFIHSGRSFALEEAGEAYRYTARGEADLVAIIDKGGRYLGSLTIDGVMDDINPALDHKGRLVVAAAINPMDMERARKLSRVVDALVSDVAHYQNRDIIRASTRLVKETSSDFIAGNIGTPEAALEAVSHVERIDGFRVGVGGGSICTTPSVSGIFSPTLWAVASVRDALDASNIRIPIIADGGLRSPSDISKILALGASSAMLGYMLAGTDEAPPDLVEVSGKLYKPYRGMASYTSMLRRYSIDRYSRSSKNVPEGVGGLVPYRGPLRNIIREIVESLRISMGYVGARNIEDLWVKARFIRAPRKRVIGDDEYRTV
;
A
#
# COMPACT_ATOMS: atom_id res chain seq x y z
N MET A 1 25.15 6.74 5.54
CA MET A 1 24.82 8.17 5.32
C MET A 1 25.51 8.96 6.42
N LEU A 2 26.13 10.09 6.10
CA LEU A 2 26.79 10.95 7.08
C LEU A 2 25.77 11.95 7.67
N PRO A 3 25.87 12.28 8.96
CA PRO A 3 25.16 13.43 9.52
C PRO A 3 25.53 14.71 8.76
N GLY A 4 24.56 15.61 8.61
CA GLY A 4 24.72 16.91 7.95
C GLY A 4 24.39 18.07 8.88
N GLY A 5 24.77 19.28 8.50
CA GLY A 5 24.32 20.50 9.18
C GLY A 5 22.93 20.94 8.70
N GLY A 6 22.08 21.37 9.62
CA GLY A 6 20.76 21.93 9.30
C GLY A 6 19.90 22.12 10.55
N ASP A 7 18.78 22.82 10.40
CA ASP A 7 17.80 23.16 11.43
C ASP A 7 16.47 22.41 11.26
N ALA A 8 16.47 21.33 10.46
CA ALA A 8 15.28 20.53 10.21
C ALA A 8 14.83 19.79 11.48
N ASP A 9 13.69 20.19 12.05
CA ASP A 9 13.03 19.44 13.12
C ASP A 9 12.40 18.17 12.52
N PRO A 10 12.76 16.95 12.98
CA PRO A 10 12.17 15.70 12.51
C PRO A 10 10.63 15.71 12.46
N ARG A 11 9.96 16.40 13.39
CA ARG A 11 8.50 16.48 13.45
C ARG A 11 7.89 17.29 12.30
N SER A 12 8.68 18.17 11.69
CA SER A 12 8.28 19.08 10.60
C SER A 12 8.69 18.60 9.21
N VAL A 13 9.41 17.46 9.12
CA VAL A 13 9.89 16.92 7.84
C VAL A 13 8.70 16.47 6.99
N ASP A 14 8.64 16.99 5.76
CA ASP A 14 7.66 16.60 4.76
C ASP A 14 8.15 15.38 3.98
N LEU A 15 7.41 14.29 4.08
CA LEU A 15 7.67 13.03 3.38
C LEU A 15 6.86 12.89 2.08
N SER A 16 6.08 13.91 1.72
CA SER A 16 5.28 13.90 0.50
C SER A 16 6.18 13.73 -0.72
N THR A 17 5.75 12.88 -1.66
CA THR A 17 6.54 12.51 -2.83
C THR A 17 5.66 12.22 -4.03
N SER A 18 6.27 11.80 -5.13
CA SER A 18 5.61 11.35 -6.34
C SER A 18 5.87 9.87 -6.58
N PHE A 19 4.82 9.06 -6.71
CA PHE A 19 4.92 7.68 -7.19
C PHE A 19 5.16 7.66 -8.71
N SER A 20 4.51 8.59 -9.39
CA SER A 20 4.59 8.85 -10.83
C SER A 20 4.44 10.36 -11.07
N ARG A 21 4.54 10.81 -12.33
CA ARG A 21 4.39 12.21 -12.69
C ARG A 21 3.11 12.83 -12.13
N ASN A 22 2.00 12.08 -12.12
CA ASN A 22 0.69 12.60 -11.75
C ASN A 22 0.16 12.09 -10.41
N ILE A 23 0.82 11.12 -9.77
CA ILE A 23 0.36 10.53 -8.50
C ILE A 23 1.26 10.98 -7.36
N ARG A 24 0.69 11.81 -6.47
CA ARG A 24 1.34 12.29 -5.24
C ARG A 24 1.01 11.36 -4.08
N LEU A 25 2.03 11.00 -3.31
CA LEU A 25 1.90 10.25 -2.06
C LEU A 25 2.20 11.18 -0.88
N LYS A 26 1.64 10.84 0.28
CA LYS A 26 1.93 11.52 1.54
C LYS A 26 3.13 10.91 2.27
N ILE A 27 3.40 9.63 1.99
CA ILE A 27 4.58 8.90 2.45
C ILE A 27 5.21 8.15 1.26
N PRO A 28 6.54 7.95 1.24
CA PRO A 28 7.23 7.42 0.07
C PRO A 28 7.20 5.89 -0.02
N ILE A 29 6.02 5.29 0.18
CA ILE A 29 5.85 3.84 0.32
C ILE A 29 4.84 3.31 -0.70
N ALA A 30 5.27 2.29 -1.45
CA ALA A 30 4.44 1.48 -2.32
C ALA A 30 4.52 0.01 -1.93
N SER A 31 3.45 -0.76 -2.17
CA SER A 31 3.48 -2.22 -1.94
C SER A 31 3.90 -2.99 -3.20
N ALA A 32 4.64 -4.09 -3.02
CA ALA A 32 5.08 -4.92 -4.14
C ALA A 32 3.91 -5.73 -4.74
N PRO A 33 3.82 -5.89 -6.08
CA PRO A 33 2.75 -6.64 -6.75
C PRO A 33 2.90 -8.15 -6.61
N MET A 34 2.75 -8.64 -5.38
CA MET A 34 2.91 -10.03 -5.01
C MET A 34 1.62 -10.60 -4.42
N ASP A 35 1.33 -11.87 -4.71
CA ASP A 35 0.11 -12.54 -4.23
C ASP A 35 0.12 -12.92 -2.74
N THR A 36 1.22 -12.59 -2.07
CA THR A 36 1.41 -12.70 -0.62
C THR A 36 1.63 -11.33 0.02
N VAL A 37 1.25 -10.25 -0.68
CA VAL A 37 1.40 -8.87 -0.22
C VAL A 37 0.21 -8.00 -0.64
N SER A 38 -0.07 -7.87 -1.93
CA SER A 38 -0.90 -6.76 -2.44
C SER A 38 -2.19 -7.22 -3.14
N GLU A 39 -3.23 -7.36 -2.33
CA GLU A 39 -4.63 -7.38 -2.75
C GLU A 39 -5.36 -6.13 -2.22
N TRP A 40 -6.67 -6.03 -2.45
CA TRP A 40 -7.46 -4.83 -2.15
C TRP A 40 -7.35 -4.35 -0.69
N ARG A 41 -7.26 -5.26 0.30
CA ARG A 41 -7.18 -4.90 1.73
C ARG A 41 -5.91 -4.11 2.03
N LEU A 42 -4.75 -4.67 1.69
CA LEU A 42 -3.47 -3.99 1.88
C LEU A 42 -3.38 -2.72 1.05
N ALA A 43 -3.86 -2.74 -0.20
CA ALA A 43 -3.80 -1.57 -1.06
C ALA A 43 -4.64 -0.39 -0.52
N ALA A 44 -5.86 -0.67 -0.05
CA ALA A 44 -6.70 0.33 0.58
C ALA A 44 -6.10 0.84 1.90
N ALA A 45 -5.65 -0.07 2.77
CA ALA A 45 -5.03 0.30 4.05
C ALA A 45 -3.77 1.15 3.86
N LEU A 46 -2.93 0.83 2.88
CA LEU A 46 -1.73 1.62 2.57
C LEU A 46 -2.09 2.99 1.96
N ALA A 47 -3.09 3.05 1.09
CA ALA A 47 -3.56 4.32 0.52
C ALA A 47 -4.19 5.24 1.58
N MET A 48 -4.92 4.67 2.55
CA MET A 48 -5.51 5.40 3.69
C MET A 48 -4.46 6.13 4.53
N ILE A 49 -3.28 5.54 4.72
CA ILE A 49 -2.15 6.15 5.46
C ILE A 49 -1.14 6.85 4.55
N GLY A 50 -1.50 7.04 3.27
CA GLY A 50 -0.80 7.96 2.38
C GLY A 50 0.23 7.36 1.43
N GLY A 51 0.33 6.02 1.36
CA GLY A 51 1.11 5.30 0.37
C GLY A 51 0.28 4.88 -0.85
N ILE A 52 0.72 3.84 -1.57
CA ILE A 52 -0.04 3.26 -2.68
C ILE A 52 0.15 1.74 -2.80
N GLY A 53 -0.94 1.01 -3.00
CA GLY A 53 -0.88 -0.42 -3.27
C GLY A 53 -0.76 -0.75 -4.76
N VAL A 54 0.07 -1.74 -5.13
CA VAL A 54 0.13 -2.28 -6.49
C VAL A 54 -0.50 -3.68 -6.53
N ILE A 55 -1.72 -3.80 -7.05
CA ILE A 55 -2.44 -5.08 -7.14
C ILE A 55 -1.70 -6.03 -8.10
N HIS A 56 -1.37 -7.22 -7.62
CA HIS A 56 -0.64 -8.21 -8.40
C HIS A 56 -1.46 -8.79 -9.57
N ARG A 57 -0.78 -9.31 -10.59
CA ARG A 57 -1.41 -9.93 -11.78
C ARG A 57 -1.56 -11.45 -11.74
N ASN A 58 -1.20 -12.10 -10.62
CA ASN A 58 -1.36 -13.56 -10.44
C ASN A 58 -2.81 -13.99 -10.18
N MET A 59 -3.74 -13.49 -10.98
CA MET A 59 -5.18 -13.75 -10.91
C MET A 59 -5.82 -13.42 -12.28
N SER A 60 -7.11 -13.74 -12.45
CA SER A 60 -7.84 -13.40 -13.67
C SER A 60 -7.86 -11.87 -13.90
N ILE A 61 -8.16 -11.44 -15.13
CA ILE A 61 -8.27 -9.99 -15.40
C ILE A 61 -9.42 -9.42 -14.58
N GLU A 62 -10.54 -10.15 -14.51
CA GLU A 62 -11.75 -9.78 -13.80
C GLU A 62 -11.52 -9.68 -12.29
N ASP A 63 -10.78 -10.64 -11.69
CA ASP A 63 -10.41 -10.55 -10.27
C ASP A 63 -9.51 -9.35 -9.96
N GLN A 64 -8.58 -9.05 -10.86
CA GLN A 64 -7.67 -7.92 -10.67
C GLN A 64 -8.40 -6.59 -10.75
N VAL A 65 -9.33 -6.46 -11.70
CA VAL A 65 -10.23 -5.30 -11.81
C VAL A 65 -11.10 -5.18 -10.56
N ARG A 66 -11.73 -6.27 -10.10
CA ARG A 66 -12.52 -6.27 -8.86
C ARG A 66 -11.71 -5.84 -7.63
N ASN A 67 -10.45 -6.26 -7.53
CA ASN A 67 -9.57 -5.82 -6.44
C ASN A 67 -9.34 -4.31 -6.49
N ALA A 68 -9.08 -3.75 -7.68
CA ALA A 68 -8.93 -2.31 -7.86
C ALA A 68 -10.22 -1.53 -7.57
N GLU A 69 -11.37 -2.04 -8.03
CA GLU A 69 -12.69 -1.45 -7.76
C GLU A 69 -12.98 -1.39 -6.27
N LYS A 70 -12.73 -2.48 -5.53
CA LYS A 70 -12.88 -2.50 -4.07
C LYS A 70 -12.07 -1.43 -3.36
N VAL A 71 -10.85 -1.13 -3.84
CA VAL A 71 -10.05 -0.02 -3.30
C VAL A 71 -10.69 1.33 -3.61
N LYS A 72 -11.18 1.52 -4.85
CA LYS A 72 -11.88 2.75 -5.27
C LYS A 72 -13.22 2.97 -4.57
N GLU A 73 -13.86 1.89 -4.11
CA GLU A 73 -15.10 1.91 -3.34
C GLU A 73 -14.88 2.20 -1.85
N GLN A 74 -13.66 2.01 -1.34
CA GLN A 74 -13.39 2.34 0.06
C GLN A 74 -13.51 3.85 0.30
N PRO A 75 -14.25 4.25 1.34
CA PRO A 75 -14.29 5.65 1.73
C PRO A 75 -12.88 6.06 2.22
N PRO A 76 -12.44 7.30 1.96
CA PRO A 76 -11.13 7.79 2.39
C PRO A 76 -11.09 8.14 3.89
N ILE A 77 -11.84 7.39 4.71
CA ILE A 77 -11.97 7.51 6.16
C ILE A 77 -12.11 6.10 6.76
N PRO A 78 -11.62 5.85 8.00
CA PRO A 78 -11.49 4.52 8.60
C PRO A 78 -12.84 4.05 9.13
N LEU A 79 -13.71 3.60 8.23
CA LEU A 79 -15.02 3.12 8.64
C LEU A 79 -14.98 1.65 9.05
N GLU A 80 -15.69 1.35 10.13
CA GLU A 80 -15.97 -0.01 10.56
C GLU A 80 -17.43 -0.39 10.26
N SER A 81 -17.67 -1.63 9.89
CA SER A 81 -19.03 -2.17 9.73
C SER A 81 -19.62 -2.57 11.09
N ILE A 82 -19.88 -1.58 11.95
CA ILE A 82 -20.51 -1.77 13.26
C ILE A 82 -21.93 -1.20 13.22
N TYR A 83 -22.93 -2.07 13.10
CA TYR A 83 -24.34 -1.71 13.14
C TYR A 83 -25.20 -2.91 13.58
N LEU A 84 -26.47 -2.65 13.86
CA LEU A 84 -27.49 -3.67 14.14
C LEU A 84 -28.62 -3.59 13.11
N LEU A 85 -29.25 -4.73 12.80
CA LEU A 85 -30.51 -4.78 12.08
C LEU A 85 -31.68 -4.57 13.04
N PRO A 86 -32.80 -3.94 12.62
CA PRO A 86 -33.96 -3.69 13.48
C PRO A 86 -34.54 -4.94 14.17
N ILE A 87 -34.41 -6.10 13.53
CA ILE A 87 -34.93 -7.39 14.02
C ILE A 87 -33.98 -8.07 15.01
N GLU A 88 -32.76 -7.57 15.19
CA GLU A 88 -31.81 -8.20 16.12
C GLU A 88 -32.32 -8.10 17.57
N PRO A 89 -32.14 -9.15 18.38
CA PRO A 89 -32.55 -9.14 19.78
C PRO A 89 -31.76 -8.15 20.64
N CYS A 90 -32.44 -7.46 21.56
CA CYS A 90 -31.83 -6.48 22.46
C CYS A 90 -30.74 -7.09 23.37
N GLY A 91 -30.84 -8.37 23.76
CA GLY A 91 -29.79 -9.05 24.52
C GLY A 91 -28.45 -9.13 23.75
N ARG A 92 -28.51 -9.47 22.45
CA ARG A 92 -27.34 -9.50 21.57
C ARG A 92 -26.75 -8.10 21.34
N ALA A 93 -27.61 -7.09 21.26
CA ALA A 93 -27.19 -5.70 21.17
C ALA A 93 -26.43 -5.27 22.44
N LEU A 94 -26.99 -5.54 23.63
CA LEU A 94 -26.34 -5.27 24.92
C LEU A 94 -24.97 -5.94 25.03
N ASP A 95 -24.84 -7.21 24.64
CA ASP A 95 -23.56 -7.92 24.66
C ASP A 95 -22.54 -7.31 23.70
N THR A 96 -22.98 -6.87 22.53
CA THR A 96 -22.11 -6.21 21.54
C THR A 96 -21.62 -4.86 22.09
N MET A 97 -22.53 -4.07 22.68
CA MET A 97 -22.20 -2.78 23.30
C MET A 97 -21.24 -2.94 24.48
N ARG A 98 -21.46 -3.92 25.37
CA ARG A 98 -20.56 -4.20 26.50
C ARG A 98 -19.16 -4.59 26.04
N ARG A 99 -19.07 -5.53 25.10
CA ARG A 99 -17.76 -6.01 24.61
C ARG A 99 -16.95 -4.93 23.91
N LYS A 100 -17.62 -4.02 23.18
CA LYS A 100 -16.97 -2.92 22.46
C LYS A 100 -16.88 -1.62 23.29
N GLY A 101 -17.49 -1.57 24.47
CA GLY A 101 -17.52 -0.36 25.31
C GLY A 101 -18.30 0.81 24.68
N LEU A 102 -19.39 0.54 23.98
CA LEU A 102 -20.14 1.56 23.22
C LEU A 102 -21.41 2.00 23.95
N ARG A 103 -21.65 3.32 24.03
CA ARG A 103 -22.88 3.91 24.58
C ARG A 103 -24.07 3.84 23.63
N GLU A 104 -23.79 3.89 22.33
CA GLU A 104 -24.80 3.90 21.26
C GLU A 104 -24.36 2.98 20.11
N LEU A 105 -25.32 2.42 19.36
CA LEU A 105 -25.06 1.62 18.17
C LEU A 105 -25.99 2.04 17.01
N PRO A 106 -25.48 2.16 15.76
CA PRO A 106 -26.31 2.47 14.61
C PRO A 106 -27.25 1.32 14.28
N ILE A 107 -28.46 1.66 13.84
CA ILE A 107 -29.42 0.71 13.29
C ILE A 107 -29.55 0.96 11.79
N VAL A 108 -29.36 -0.10 11.01
CA VAL A 108 -29.41 -0.09 9.55
C VAL A 108 -30.43 -1.12 9.10
N ASP A 109 -31.36 -0.73 8.24
CA ASP A 109 -32.38 -1.65 7.76
C ASP A 109 -31.83 -2.68 6.74
N SER A 110 -32.68 -3.61 6.32
CA SER A 110 -32.33 -4.63 5.33
C SER A 110 -31.97 -4.07 3.95
N ASN A 111 -32.31 -2.81 3.66
CA ASN A 111 -31.96 -2.13 2.42
C ASN A 111 -30.63 -1.35 2.51
N GLY A 112 -29.98 -1.37 3.68
CA GLY A 112 -28.75 -0.66 3.97
C GLY A 112 -28.96 0.81 4.34
N VAL A 113 -30.20 1.22 4.67
CA VAL A 113 -30.51 2.61 5.03
C VAL A 113 -30.36 2.80 6.54
N PHE A 114 -29.63 3.83 6.94
CA PHE A 114 -29.48 4.20 8.34
C PHE A 114 -30.83 4.71 8.92
N ARG A 115 -31.24 4.16 10.06
CA ARG A 115 -32.56 4.44 10.68
C ARG A 115 -32.49 5.19 12.00
N GLY A 116 -31.31 5.29 12.61
CA GLY A 116 -31.13 5.91 13.92
C GLY A 116 -30.14 5.10 14.75
N TYR A 117 -30.17 5.30 16.07
CA TYR A 117 -29.33 4.58 17.01
C TYR A 117 -30.18 3.88 18.06
N THR A 118 -29.57 2.93 18.77
CA THR A 118 -30.04 2.44 20.06
C THR A 118 -29.01 2.72 21.15
N ARG A 119 -29.47 3.00 22.36
CA ARG A 119 -28.65 3.39 23.51
C ARG A 119 -28.54 2.24 24.49
N PHE A 120 -27.36 2.11 25.10
CA PHE A 120 -27.13 1.11 26.11
C PHE A 120 -28.09 1.27 27.30
N SER A 121 -28.35 2.51 27.75
CA SER A 121 -29.30 2.82 28.83
C SER A 121 -30.71 2.33 28.53
N ASP A 122 -31.19 2.61 27.31
CA ASP A 122 -32.57 2.32 26.90
C ASP A 122 -32.78 0.80 26.82
N LEU A 123 -31.77 0.08 26.32
CA LEU A 123 -31.79 -1.38 26.29
C LEU A 123 -31.72 -1.97 27.71
N VAL A 124 -30.91 -1.43 28.62
CA VAL A 124 -30.84 -1.93 30.01
C VAL A 124 -32.17 -1.75 30.75
N GLU A 125 -32.87 -0.65 30.53
CA GLU A 125 -34.17 -0.38 31.18
C GLU A 125 -35.34 -1.11 30.50
N GLY A 126 -35.28 -1.26 29.18
CA GLY A 126 -36.39 -1.71 28.35
C GLY A 126 -36.35 -3.18 27.89
N CYS A 127 -35.17 -3.80 27.81
CA CYS A 127 -34.99 -5.18 27.38
C CYS A 127 -35.39 -6.14 28.51
N ARG A 128 -36.70 -6.41 28.64
CA ARG A 128 -37.24 -7.33 29.65
C ARG A 128 -37.10 -8.79 29.25
N GLU A 129 -37.23 -9.07 27.96
CA GLU A 129 -36.96 -10.37 27.36
C GLU A 129 -35.80 -10.20 26.39
N ASP A 130 -34.76 -11.02 26.49
CA ASP A 130 -33.56 -10.90 25.65
C ASP A 130 -33.85 -11.00 24.14
N ILE A 131 -35.06 -11.48 23.79
CA ILE A 131 -35.57 -11.64 22.43
C ILE A 131 -36.26 -10.40 21.85
N THR A 132 -36.55 -9.36 22.65
CA THR A 132 -37.26 -8.16 22.16
C THR A 132 -36.43 -7.49 21.05
N PRO A 133 -37.02 -7.17 19.89
CA PRO A 133 -36.29 -6.53 18.79
C PRO A 133 -35.76 -5.13 19.14
N VAL A 134 -34.59 -4.77 18.62
CA VAL A 134 -34.03 -3.41 18.79
C VAL A 134 -34.86 -2.32 18.10
N SER A 135 -35.79 -2.67 17.20
CA SER A 135 -36.72 -1.73 16.57
C SER A 135 -37.57 -0.93 17.56
N ASP A 136 -37.76 -1.44 18.76
CA ASP A 136 -38.60 -0.80 19.79
C ASP A 136 -37.81 0.27 20.57
N PHE A 137 -36.49 0.35 20.36
CA PHE A 137 -35.55 1.21 21.08
C PHE A 137 -34.76 2.14 20.14
N ILE A 138 -35.30 2.43 18.96
CA ILE A 138 -34.68 3.35 17.99
C ILE A 138 -34.96 4.80 18.39
N HIS A 139 -33.92 5.61 18.44
CA HIS A 139 -34.03 7.07 18.53
C HIS A 139 -33.27 7.74 17.39
N SER A 140 -33.65 8.98 17.09
CA SER A 140 -32.90 9.81 16.15
C SER A 140 -31.57 10.20 16.78
N GLY A 141 -30.50 10.12 15.96
CA GLY A 141 -29.18 10.58 16.35
C GLY A 141 -28.47 11.16 15.16
N ARG A 142 -27.31 11.78 15.41
CA ARG A 142 -26.55 12.46 14.38
C ARG A 142 -25.83 11.43 13.49
N SER A 143 -26.08 11.47 12.20
CA SER A 143 -25.23 10.87 11.17
C SER A 143 -24.55 11.96 10.37
N PHE A 144 -23.50 11.62 9.64
CA PHE A 144 -22.76 12.56 8.80
C PHE A 144 -22.68 12.02 7.38
N ALA A 145 -22.85 12.90 6.39
CA ALA A 145 -22.51 12.54 5.03
C ALA A 145 -21.00 12.35 4.89
N LEU A 146 -20.54 11.56 3.91
CA LEU A 146 -19.11 11.37 3.67
C LEU A 146 -18.36 12.70 3.44
N GLU A 147 -19.00 13.67 2.79
CA GLU A 147 -18.46 15.02 2.56
C GLU A 147 -18.26 15.82 3.87
N GLU A 148 -18.97 15.44 4.94
CA GLU A 148 -18.89 16.03 6.27
C GLU A 148 -17.90 15.29 7.18
N ALA A 149 -17.05 14.42 6.63
CA ALA A 149 -16.07 13.64 7.37
C ALA A 149 -15.28 14.47 8.40
N GLY A 150 -14.80 15.67 8.03
CA GLY A 150 -14.06 16.55 8.94
C GLY A 150 -14.87 17.07 10.13
N GLU A 151 -16.20 17.13 10.02
CA GLU A 151 -17.07 17.38 11.16
C GLU A 151 -17.28 16.12 11.99
N ALA A 152 -17.50 14.96 11.34
CA ALA A 152 -17.59 13.67 12.02
C ALA A 152 -16.35 13.39 12.89
N TYR A 153 -15.14 13.63 12.36
CA TYR A 153 -13.88 13.51 13.12
C TYR A 153 -13.88 14.43 14.34
N ARG A 154 -14.25 15.71 14.19
CA ARG A 154 -14.25 16.66 15.31
C ARG A 154 -15.28 16.30 16.38
N TYR A 155 -16.46 15.86 15.95
CA TYR A 155 -17.54 15.44 16.84
C TYR A 155 -17.12 14.22 17.68
N THR A 156 -16.62 13.18 17.02
CA THR A 156 -16.14 11.96 17.69
C THR A 156 -14.88 12.24 18.54
N ALA A 157 -13.91 13.04 18.05
CA ALA A 157 -12.68 13.40 18.79
C ALA A 157 -12.94 14.11 20.13
N ARG A 158 -14.03 14.88 20.22
CA ARG A 158 -14.43 15.58 21.45
C ARG A 158 -15.10 14.66 22.49
N GLY A 159 -15.33 13.39 22.14
CA GLY A 159 -16.04 12.43 22.99
C GLY A 159 -17.56 12.63 23.00
N GLU A 160 -18.11 13.43 22.07
CA GLU A 160 -19.56 13.67 21.95
C GLU A 160 -20.30 12.37 21.60
N ALA A 161 -19.65 11.43 20.91
CA ALA A 161 -20.09 10.04 20.74
C ALA A 161 -18.88 9.08 20.66
N ASP A 162 -19.09 7.80 20.98
CA ASP A 162 -18.04 6.76 20.86
C ASP A 162 -17.85 6.32 19.41
N LEU A 163 -18.91 6.46 18.61
CA LEU A 163 -18.94 6.19 17.18
C LEU A 163 -20.02 7.02 16.50
N VAL A 164 -19.85 7.30 15.21
CA VAL A 164 -20.89 7.96 14.39
C VAL A 164 -21.06 7.25 13.06
N ALA A 165 -22.32 7.11 12.62
CA ALA A 165 -22.67 6.56 11.33
C ALA A 165 -22.35 7.57 10.22
N ILE A 166 -21.59 7.12 9.22
CA ILE A 166 -21.38 7.83 7.97
C ILE A 166 -22.32 7.27 6.92
N ILE A 167 -22.96 8.17 6.19
CA ILE A 167 -23.97 7.84 5.18
C ILE A 167 -23.63 8.46 3.81
N ASP A 168 -24.18 7.87 2.75
CA ASP A 168 -24.20 8.49 1.43
C ASP A 168 -25.33 9.53 1.31
N LYS A 169 -25.40 10.20 0.14
CA LYS A 169 -26.44 11.20 -0.15
C LYS A 169 -27.87 10.63 -0.16
N GLY A 170 -28.02 9.32 -0.31
CA GLY A 170 -29.31 8.60 -0.27
C GLY A 170 -29.67 8.08 1.13
N GLY A 171 -28.86 8.38 2.15
CA GLY A 171 -29.07 7.89 3.51
C GLY A 171 -28.61 6.44 3.74
N ARG A 172 -27.90 5.84 2.78
CA ARG A 172 -27.35 4.49 2.94
C ARG A 172 -26.14 4.53 3.84
N TYR A 173 -26.07 3.58 4.75
CA TYR A 173 -24.97 3.42 5.68
C TYR A 173 -23.70 2.98 4.95
N LEU A 174 -22.64 3.79 5.06
CA LEU A 174 -21.31 3.49 4.52
C LEU A 174 -20.42 2.81 5.58
N GLY A 175 -20.67 3.08 6.85
CA GLY A 175 -19.88 2.55 7.96
C GLY A 175 -19.89 3.48 9.16
N SER A 176 -19.22 3.08 10.24
CA SER A 176 -19.13 3.84 11.48
C SER A 176 -17.71 4.35 11.68
N LEU A 177 -17.57 5.65 11.94
CA LEU A 177 -16.33 6.25 12.40
C LEU A 177 -16.28 6.13 13.92
N THR A 178 -15.34 5.32 14.42
CA THR A 178 -15.11 5.07 15.85
C THR A 178 -14.08 6.05 16.42
N ILE A 179 -14.04 6.18 17.74
CA ILE A 179 -12.97 6.96 18.41
C ILE A 179 -11.57 6.43 18.06
N ASP A 180 -11.41 5.11 17.95
CA ASP A 180 -10.15 4.48 17.54
C ASP A 180 -9.75 4.91 16.12
N GLY A 181 -10.72 4.93 15.20
CA GLY A 181 -10.50 5.43 13.83
C GLY A 181 -10.13 6.91 13.79
N VAL A 182 -10.66 7.72 14.72
CA VAL A 182 -10.27 9.15 14.84
C VAL A 182 -8.85 9.34 15.36
N MET A 183 -8.39 8.44 16.23
CA MET A 183 -7.03 8.48 16.76
C MET A 183 -5.97 7.95 15.80
N ASP A 184 -6.37 7.26 14.73
CA ASP A 184 -5.44 6.82 13.68
C ASP A 184 -4.86 8.06 12.93
N ASP A 185 -3.54 8.08 12.73
CA ASP A 185 -2.85 9.11 11.93
C ASP A 185 -3.10 8.84 10.44
N ILE A 186 -4.26 9.28 9.96
CA ILE A 186 -4.74 9.02 8.60
C ILE A 186 -4.46 10.23 7.72
N ASN A 187 -3.72 9.99 6.64
CA ASN A 187 -3.39 11.00 5.65
C ASN A 187 -3.55 10.37 4.26
N PRO A 188 -4.80 10.24 3.76
CA PRO A 188 -5.07 9.43 2.58
C PRO A 188 -4.39 9.99 1.34
N ALA A 189 -3.84 9.08 0.53
CA ALA A 189 -3.44 9.39 -0.84
C ALA A 189 -4.66 9.23 -1.75
N LEU A 190 -5.08 10.35 -2.37
CA LEU A 190 -6.33 10.44 -3.13
C LEU A 190 -6.08 10.78 -4.60
N ASP A 191 -6.94 10.25 -5.47
CA ASP A 191 -7.04 10.64 -6.86
C ASP A 191 -7.76 12.00 -7.02
N HIS A 192 -7.82 12.50 -8.25
CA HIS A 192 -8.49 13.77 -8.57
C HIS A 192 -10.01 13.78 -8.30
N LYS A 193 -10.62 12.61 -8.01
CA LYS A 193 -12.03 12.46 -7.63
C LYS A 193 -12.22 12.27 -6.12
N GLY A 194 -11.14 12.36 -5.33
CA GLY A 194 -11.19 12.17 -3.89
C GLY A 194 -11.28 10.70 -3.44
N ARG A 195 -11.00 9.73 -4.33
CA ARG A 195 -10.99 8.30 -3.98
C ARG A 195 -9.57 7.83 -3.70
N LEU A 196 -9.39 6.76 -2.95
CA LEU A 196 -8.07 6.19 -2.68
C LEU A 196 -7.31 5.87 -3.98
N VAL A 197 -6.00 6.17 -3.99
CA VAL A 197 -5.13 5.79 -5.12
C VAL A 197 -4.82 4.29 -5.12
N VAL A 198 -4.74 3.70 -6.30
CA VAL A 198 -4.38 2.29 -6.49
C VAL A 198 -3.69 2.10 -7.84
N ALA A 199 -2.66 1.25 -7.84
CA ALA A 199 -1.97 0.81 -9.03
C ALA A 199 -2.21 -0.69 -9.28
N ALA A 200 -1.96 -1.16 -10.49
CA ALA A 200 -2.01 -2.58 -10.81
C ALA A 200 -0.86 -3.02 -11.71
N ALA A 201 -0.32 -4.20 -11.42
CA ALA A 201 0.72 -4.82 -12.22
C ALA A 201 0.16 -5.38 -13.53
N ILE A 202 0.89 -5.24 -14.63
CA ILE A 202 0.57 -5.80 -15.93
C ILE A 202 1.83 -6.36 -16.61
N ASN A 203 1.65 -7.28 -17.54
CA ASN A 203 2.65 -7.53 -18.58
C ASN A 203 2.33 -6.56 -19.74
N PRO A 204 3.27 -5.75 -20.24
CA PRO A 204 2.99 -4.82 -21.35
C PRO A 204 2.43 -5.47 -22.62
N MET A 205 2.64 -6.79 -22.81
CA MET A 205 2.07 -7.54 -23.92
C MET A 205 0.57 -7.90 -23.74
N ASP A 206 0.05 -7.81 -22.50
CA ASP A 206 -1.35 -8.11 -22.15
C ASP A 206 -2.22 -6.85 -22.29
N MET A 207 -2.51 -6.49 -23.54
CA MET A 207 -3.27 -5.27 -23.88
C MET A 207 -4.72 -5.32 -23.36
N GLU A 208 -5.34 -6.50 -23.28
CA GLU A 208 -6.71 -6.62 -22.76
C GLU A 208 -6.75 -6.24 -21.28
N ARG A 209 -5.84 -6.83 -20.48
CA ARG A 209 -5.71 -6.51 -19.06
C ARG A 209 -5.38 -5.04 -18.84
N ALA A 210 -4.44 -4.48 -19.61
CA ALA A 210 -4.07 -3.08 -19.52
C ALA A 210 -5.25 -2.14 -19.79
N ARG A 211 -6.04 -2.37 -20.85
CA ARG A 211 -7.22 -1.56 -21.19
C ARG A 211 -8.31 -1.63 -20.12
N LYS A 212 -8.61 -2.83 -19.59
CA LYS A 212 -9.61 -3.02 -18.53
C LYS A 212 -9.19 -2.32 -17.23
N LEU A 213 -7.95 -2.54 -16.78
CA LEU A 213 -7.43 -1.91 -15.57
C LEU A 213 -7.29 -0.40 -15.69
N SER A 214 -6.87 0.12 -16.86
CA SER A 214 -6.67 1.56 -17.06
C SER A 214 -7.93 2.41 -16.84
N ARG A 215 -9.11 1.78 -16.83
CA ARG A 215 -10.39 2.48 -16.54
C ARG A 215 -10.63 2.66 -15.05
N VAL A 216 -9.91 1.93 -14.20
CA VAL A 216 -10.14 1.85 -12.76
C VAL A 216 -8.94 2.35 -11.96
N VAL A 217 -7.72 1.95 -12.34
CA VAL A 217 -6.50 2.24 -11.59
C VAL A 217 -5.86 3.57 -12.00
N ASP A 218 -5.09 4.17 -11.09
CA ASP A 218 -4.38 5.42 -11.33
C ASP A 218 -3.06 5.18 -12.09
N ALA A 219 -2.42 4.02 -11.87
CA ALA A 219 -1.21 3.63 -12.58
C ALA A 219 -1.17 2.15 -12.97
N LEU A 220 -0.60 1.88 -14.14
CA LEU A 220 -0.22 0.56 -14.62
C LEU A 220 1.28 0.36 -14.39
N VAL A 221 1.63 -0.71 -13.69
CA VAL A 221 3.02 -1.04 -13.36
C VAL A 221 3.47 -2.22 -14.21
N SER A 222 4.49 -2.03 -15.04
CA SER A 222 5.11 -3.16 -15.74
C SER A 222 5.74 -4.13 -14.73
N ASP A 223 5.29 -5.38 -14.76
CA ASP A 223 5.77 -6.46 -13.89
C ASP A 223 6.45 -7.55 -14.73
N VAL A 224 7.62 -7.19 -15.28
CA VAL A 224 8.53 -8.11 -15.97
C VAL A 224 9.91 -8.06 -15.33
N ALA A 225 10.63 -9.19 -15.36
CA ALA A 225 11.95 -9.28 -14.74
C ALA A 225 13.01 -8.44 -15.48
N HIS A 226 12.87 -8.29 -16.79
CA HIS A 226 13.80 -7.53 -17.63
C HIS A 226 13.03 -6.66 -18.62
N TYR A 227 12.86 -5.38 -18.29
CA TYR A 227 12.09 -4.44 -19.10
C TYR A 227 12.79 -4.03 -20.40
N GLN A 228 14.12 -3.99 -20.41
CA GLN A 228 14.95 -3.65 -21.59
C GLN A 228 14.97 -4.78 -22.65
N ASN A 229 13.89 -5.57 -22.71
CA ASN A 229 13.63 -6.49 -23.80
C ASN A 229 12.89 -5.75 -24.92
N ARG A 230 13.32 -5.92 -26.18
CA ARG A 230 12.76 -5.21 -27.34
C ARG A 230 11.26 -5.43 -27.53
N ASP A 231 10.76 -6.64 -27.27
CA ASP A 231 9.34 -6.94 -27.42
C ASP A 231 8.52 -6.27 -26.31
N ILE A 232 9.06 -6.17 -25.10
CA ILE A 232 8.44 -5.44 -23.99
C ILE A 232 8.41 -3.94 -24.27
N ILE A 233 9.52 -3.34 -24.73
CA ILE A 233 9.55 -1.92 -25.11
C ILE A 233 8.52 -1.66 -26.22
N ARG A 234 8.51 -2.48 -27.29
CA ARG A 234 7.53 -2.36 -28.39
C ARG A 234 6.09 -2.56 -27.92
N ALA A 235 5.84 -3.45 -26.97
CA ALA A 235 4.52 -3.62 -26.39
C ALA A 235 4.12 -2.38 -25.57
N SER A 236 5.06 -1.81 -24.82
CA SER A 236 4.85 -0.60 -24.02
C SER A 236 4.53 0.62 -24.88
N THR A 237 5.17 0.79 -26.05
CA THR A 237 4.83 1.89 -26.98
C THR A 237 3.38 1.84 -27.49
N ARG A 238 2.81 0.63 -27.65
CA ARG A 238 1.40 0.46 -27.99
C ARG A 238 0.50 0.66 -26.78
N LEU A 239 0.90 0.10 -25.64
CA LEU A 239 0.15 0.17 -24.39
C LEU A 239 -0.17 1.61 -23.99
N VAL A 240 0.82 2.51 -24.03
CA VAL A 240 0.65 3.89 -23.56
C VAL A 240 -0.24 4.74 -24.47
N LYS A 241 -0.46 4.32 -25.72
CA LYS A 241 -1.37 4.97 -26.69
C LYS A 241 -2.83 4.60 -26.47
N GLU A 242 -3.07 3.46 -25.84
CA GLU A 242 -4.42 2.90 -25.67
C GLU A 242 -4.90 2.91 -24.21
N THR A 243 -4.09 3.46 -23.31
CA THR A 243 -4.39 3.57 -21.88
C THR A 243 -4.19 5.02 -21.44
N SER A 244 -4.89 5.42 -20.39
CA SER A 244 -4.85 6.78 -19.83
C SER A 244 -4.17 6.83 -18.46
N SER A 245 -4.17 5.74 -17.69
CA SER A 245 -3.47 5.67 -16.40
C SER A 245 -1.98 5.91 -16.57
N ASP A 246 -1.32 6.39 -15.52
CA ASP A 246 0.13 6.60 -15.51
C ASP A 246 0.84 5.27 -15.78
N PHE A 247 1.92 5.29 -16.54
CA PHE A 247 2.68 4.08 -16.88
C PHE A 247 4.04 4.05 -16.18
N ILE A 248 4.25 3.00 -15.37
CA ILE A 248 5.50 2.75 -14.66
C ILE A 248 6.29 1.67 -15.40
N ALA A 249 7.42 2.06 -15.98
CA ALA A 249 8.32 1.17 -16.71
C ALA A 249 9.26 0.43 -15.76
N GLY A 250 9.37 -0.90 -15.91
CA GLY A 250 10.26 -1.71 -15.09
C GLY A 250 9.99 -3.22 -15.14
N ASN A 251 10.84 -4.03 -14.51
CA ASN A 251 12.01 -3.59 -13.75
C ASN A 251 13.19 -3.24 -14.66
N ILE A 252 13.86 -2.12 -14.36
CA ILE A 252 15.15 -1.73 -14.96
C ILE A 252 16.26 -1.78 -13.91
N GLY A 253 17.49 -2.02 -14.35
CA GLY A 253 18.65 -2.15 -13.46
C GLY A 253 19.84 -1.29 -13.86
N THR A 254 19.80 -0.56 -14.97
CA THR A 254 20.94 0.19 -15.50
C THR A 254 20.47 1.54 -16.06
N PRO A 255 21.37 2.55 -16.12
CA PRO A 255 21.04 3.83 -16.73
C PRO A 255 20.67 3.70 -18.22
N GLU A 256 21.31 2.80 -18.97
CA GLU A 256 21.01 2.57 -20.38
C GLU A 256 19.57 2.09 -20.57
N ALA A 257 19.07 1.22 -19.70
CA ALA A 257 17.69 0.75 -19.76
C ALA A 257 16.68 1.88 -19.55
N ALA A 258 16.99 2.85 -18.68
CA ALA A 258 16.14 4.03 -18.48
C ALA A 258 16.14 4.94 -19.72
N LEU A 259 17.33 5.24 -20.25
CA LEU A 259 17.50 6.13 -21.41
C LEU A 259 16.91 5.52 -22.69
N GLU A 260 17.07 4.22 -22.91
CA GLU A 260 16.44 3.51 -24.02
C GLU A 260 14.92 3.53 -23.90
N ALA A 261 14.38 3.30 -22.69
CA ALA A 261 12.95 3.32 -22.46
C ALA A 261 12.32 4.69 -22.77
N VAL A 262 12.90 5.80 -22.28
CA VAL A 262 12.40 7.15 -22.58
C VAL A 262 12.59 7.55 -24.05
N SER A 263 13.58 6.97 -24.74
CA SER A 263 13.81 7.25 -26.16
C SER A 263 12.79 6.58 -27.09
N HIS A 264 12.15 5.51 -26.62
CA HIS A 264 11.22 4.72 -27.45
C HIS A 264 9.77 4.79 -27.01
N VAL A 265 9.48 4.98 -25.72
CA VAL A 265 8.12 4.99 -25.19
C VAL A 265 7.70 6.43 -24.94
N GLU A 266 6.72 6.90 -25.71
CA GLU A 266 6.24 8.30 -25.72
C GLU A 266 5.79 8.81 -24.34
N ARG A 267 5.31 7.91 -23.46
CA ARG A 267 4.86 8.24 -22.11
C ARG A 267 5.38 7.24 -21.09
N ILE A 268 6.33 7.70 -20.28
CA ILE A 268 6.75 7.03 -19.04
C ILE A 268 6.57 8.02 -17.90
N ASP A 269 5.73 7.63 -16.94
CA ASP A 269 5.35 8.46 -15.80
C ASP A 269 6.12 8.08 -14.53
N GLY A 270 6.80 6.93 -14.51
CA GLY A 270 7.67 6.51 -13.43
C GLY A 270 8.56 5.32 -13.83
N PHE A 271 9.62 5.09 -13.06
CA PHE A 271 10.48 3.92 -13.22
C PHE A 271 10.46 3.03 -11.99
N ARG A 272 10.33 1.71 -12.18
CA ARG A 272 10.56 0.70 -11.15
C ARG A 272 11.98 0.15 -11.31
N VAL A 273 12.84 0.46 -10.35
CA VAL A 273 14.30 0.27 -10.44
C VAL A 273 14.76 -0.77 -9.41
N GLY A 274 15.46 -1.79 -9.91
CA GLY A 274 16.04 -2.87 -9.11
C GLY A 274 15.88 -4.23 -9.78
N VAL A 275 16.96 -5.00 -9.89
CA VAL A 275 16.97 -6.33 -10.52
C VAL A 275 17.74 -7.29 -9.64
N GLY A 276 17.07 -8.35 -9.17
CA GLY A 276 17.69 -9.41 -8.39
C GLY A 276 17.86 -9.12 -6.89
N GLY A 277 17.49 -7.94 -6.40
CA GLY A 277 17.67 -7.55 -4.99
C GLY A 277 16.59 -8.06 -4.01
N GLY A 278 15.46 -8.58 -4.50
CA GLY A 278 14.35 -9.00 -3.66
C GLY A 278 14.72 -10.10 -2.66
N SER A 279 14.13 -10.09 -1.46
CA SER A 279 14.46 -10.99 -0.33
C SER A 279 14.30 -12.49 -0.62
N ILE A 280 13.59 -12.83 -1.69
CA ILE A 280 13.21 -14.19 -2.11
C ILE A 280 13.51 -14.38 -3.60
N CYS A 281 14.29 -13.47 -4.19
CA CYS A 281 14.70 -13.52 -5.58
C CYS A 281 16.00 -14.32 -5.66
N THR A 282 16.03 -15.33 -6.53
CA THR A 282 17.23 -16.13 -6.79
C THR A 282 17.80 -15.88 -8.17
N THR A 283 17.29 -14.87 -8.91
CA THR A 283 17.84 -14.46 -10.22
C THR A 283 19.36 -14.29 -10.19
N PRO A 284 20.00 -13.66 -9.18
CA PRO A 284 21.46 -13.57 -9.13
C PRO A 284 22.14 -14.94 -9.08
N SER A 285 21.65 -15.84 -8.22
CA SER A 285 22.24 -17.17 -8.05
C SER A 285 21.98 -18.10 -9.23
N VAL A 286 20.86 -17.89 -9.95
CA VAL A 286 20.46 -18.73 -11.08
C VAL A 286 21.06 -18.25 -12.40
N SER A 287 21.07 -16.94 -12.64
CA SER A 287 21.46 -16.34 -13.92
C SER A 287 22.78 -15.57 -13.90
N GLY A 288 23.31 -15.27 -12.72
CA GLY A 288 24.46 -14.36 -12.55
C GLY A 288 24.12 -12.88 -12.72
N ILE A 289 22.87 -12.53 -13.07
CA ILE A 289 22.46 -11.15 -13.32
C ILE A 289 21.93 -10.51 -12.02
N PHE A 290 22.53 -9.38 -11.66
CA PHE A 290 22.17 -8.61 -10.48
C PHE A 290 22.50 -7.14 -10.70
N SER A 291 21.56 -6.27 -10.33
CA SER A 291 21.83 -4.84 -10.19
C SER A 291 21.54 -4.41 -8.75
N PRO A 292 22.57 -4.09 -7.94
CA PRO A 292 22.38 -3.68 -6.55
C PRO A 292 21.47 -2.46 -6.47
N THR A 293 20.36 -2.53 -5.72
CA THR A 293 19.31 -1.49 -5.71
C THR A 293 19.86 -0.09 -5.43
N LEU A 294 20.78 0.08 -4.46
CA LEU A 294 21.41 1.38 -4.18
C LEU A 294 22.16 1.93 -5.40
N TRP A 295 22.95 1.10 -6.08
CA TRP A 295 23.71 1.50 -7.26
C TRP A 295 22.77 1.77 -8.45
N ALA A 296 21.76 0.93 -8.66
CA ALA A 296 20.80 1.05 -9.74
C ALA A 296 20.01 2.37 -9.64
N VAL A 297 19.49 2.67 -8.45
CA VAL A 297 18.75 3.91 -8.17
C VAL A 297 19.63 5.12 -8.43
N ALA A 298 20.83 5.17 -7.84
CA ALA A 298 21.74 6.30 -8.01
C ALA A 298 22.12 6.50 -9.49
N SER A 299 22.52 5.43 -10.18
CA SER A 299 22.98 5.51 -11.57
C SER A 299 21.85 5.90 -12.52
N VAL A 300 20.64 5.39 -12.31
CA VAL A 300 19.45 5.78 -13.10
C VAL A 300 19.09 7.23 -12.83
N ARG A 301 19.11 7.69 -11.57
CA ARG A 301 18.87 9.10 -11.23
C ARG A 301 19.88 10.01 -11.93
N ASP A 302 21.18 9.72 -11.81
CA ASP A 302 22.25 10.51 -12.43
C ASP A 302 22.07 10.61 -13.96
N ALA A 303 21.75 9.50 -14.63
CA ALA A 303 21.51 9.50 -16.07
C ALA A 303 20.29 10.31 -16.49
N LEU A 304 19.20 10.25 -15.72
CA LEU A 304 18.01 11.06 -15.96
C LEU A 304 18.28 12.55 -15.70
N ASP A 305 19.04 12.90 -14.66
CA ASP A 305 19.43 14.29 -14.37
C ASP A 305 20.33 14.88 -15.45
N ALA A 306 21.34 14.13 -15.89
CA ALA A 306 22.21 14.53 -17.00
C ALA A 306 21.43 14.77 -18.31
N SER A 307 20.27 14.14 -18.45
CA SER A 307 19.37 14.28 -19.60
C SER A 307 18.26 15.33 -19.38
N ASN A 308 18.24 16.04 -18.25
CA ASN A 308 17.16 16.93 -17.82
C ASN A 308 15.77 16.27 -17.74
N ILE A 309 15.73 14.96 -17.47
CA ILE A 309 14.49 14.17 -17.37
C ILE A 309 14.09 14.02 -15.91
N ARG A 310 12.95 14.61 -15.55
CA ARG A 310 12.34 14.49 -14.22
C ARG A 310 11.23 13.44 -14.22
N ILE A 311 11.61 12.18 -14.17
CA ILE A 311 10.71 11.04 -13.95
C ILE A 311 10.96 10.46 -12.54
N PRO A 312 9.92 10.23 -11.73
CA PRO A 312 10.05 9.58 -10.42
C PRO A 312 10.61 8.16 -10.49
N ILE A 313 11.38 7.79 -9.47
CA ILE A 313 12.02 6.48 -9.34
C ILE A 313 11.44 5.75 -8.13
N ILE A 314 10.91 4.55 -8.35
CA ILE A 314 10.46 3.62 -7.32
C ILE A 314 11.56 2.57 -7.14
N ALA A 315 12.23 2.59 -5.98
CA ALA A 315 13.24 1.60 -5.64
C ALA A 315 12.58 0.28 -5.21
N ASP A 316 12.89 -0.82 -5.90
CA ASP A 316 12.28 -2.13 -5.66
C ASP A 316 13.33 -3.22 -5.38
N GLY A 317 13.19 -3.87 -4.23
CA GLY A 317 14.00 -5.01 -3.82
C GLY A 317 15.16 -4.64 -2.89
N GLY A 318 15.44 -5.53 -1.94
CA GLY A 318 16.62 -5.47 -1.05
C GLY A 318 16.47 -4.60 0.19
N LEU A 319 15.31 -3.96 0.38
CA LEU A 319 15.01 -3.11 1.53
C LEU A 319 14.57 -3.98 2.72
N ARG A 320 15.37 -3.95 3.80
CA ARG A 320 15.14 -4.81 4.98
C ARG A 320 14.74 -4.02 6.22
N SER A 321 15.05 -2.73 6.26
CA SER A 321 14.82 -1.84 7.39
C SER A 321 14.40 -0.44 6.91
N PRO A 322 13.81 0.37 7.79
CA PRO A 322 13.57 1.79 7.51
C PRO A 322 14.82 2.58 7.12
N SER A 323 15.99 2.17 7.62
CA SER A 323 17.27 2.79 7.25
C SER A 323 17.67 2.53 5.80
N ASP A 324 17.34 1.36 5.23
CA ASP A 324 17.56 1.09 3.80
C ASP A 324 16.67 1.99 2.93
N ILE A 325 15.42 2.23 3.37
CA ILE A 325 14.49 3.16 2.71
C ILE A 325 15.06 4.58 2.74
N SER A 326 15.58 5.04 3.89
CA SER A 326 16.21 6.35 4.01
C SER A 326 17.37 6.51 3.00
N LYS A 327 18.17 5.45 2.81
CA LYS A 327 19.32 5.46 1.90
C LYS A 327 18.90 5.52 0.42
N ILE A 328 17.90 4.74 -0.01
CA ILE A 328 17.43 4.83 -1.42
C ILE A 328 16.79 6.18 -1.71
N LEU A 329 16.08 6.77 -0.75
CA LEU A 329 15.47 8.08 -0.93
C LEU A 329 16.57 9.12 -1.10
N ALA A 330 17.59 9.09 -0.24
CA ALA A 330 18.75 9.96 -0.36
C ALA A 330 19.57 9.79 -1.65
N LEU A 331 19.45 8.65 -2.35
CA LEU A 331 20.12 8.39 -3.63
C LEU A 331 19.27 8.75 -4.85
N GLY A 332 18.12 9.40 -4.67
CA GLY A 332 17.29 9.89 -5.78
C GLY A 332 16.04 9.09 -6.07
N ALA A 333 15.73 8.07 -5.27
CA ALA A 333 14.40 7.45 -5.34
C ALA A 333 13.35 8.43 -4.82
N SER A 334 12.18 8.42 -5.46
CA SER A 334 10.99 9.12 -5.01
C SER A 334 10.20 8.27 -4.01
N SER A 335 10.18 6.94 -4.18
CA SER A 335 9.50 6.02 -3.26
C SER A 335 10.17 4.65 -3.19
N ALA A 336 9.81 3.87 -2.18
CA ALA A 336 10.24 2.50 -1.97
C ALA A 336 9.09 1.52 -2.18
N MET A 337 9.32 0.46 -2.95
CA MET A 337 8.40 -0.66 -3.09
C MET A 337 8.76 -1.77 -2.10
N LEU A 338 7.83 -2.12 -1.22
CA LEU A 338 8.04 -3.06 -0.13
C LEU A 338 7.24 -4.35 -0.32
N GLY A 339 7.94 -5.49 -0.28
CA GLY A 339 7.33 -6.82 -0.23
C GLY A 339 7.43 -7.43 1.17
N TYR A 340 8.61 -7.94 1.52
CA TYR A 340 8.88 -8.65 2.77
C TYR A 340 8.44 -7.89 4.02
N MET A 341 8.65 -6.57 4.06
CA MET A 341 8.30 -5.77 5.24
C MET A 341 6.79 -5.75 5.52
N LEU A 342 5.97 -5.94 4.48
CA LEU A 342 4.51 -5.86 4.54
C LEU A 342 3.83 -7.24 4.53
N ALA A 343 4.52 -8.30 4.07
CA ALA A 343 3.95 -9.63 3.90
C ALA A 343 3.42 -10.28 5.20
N GLY A 344 3.94 -9.89 6.36
CA GLY A 344 3.53 -10.41 7.67
C GLY A 344 2.37 -9.65 8.32
N THR A 345 1.77 -8.68 7.63
CA THR A 345 0.73 -7.80 8.21
C THR A 345 -0.66 -8.44 8.18
N ASP A 346 -1.61 -7.90 8.96
CA ASP A 346 -3.01 -8.35 8.94
C ASP A 346 -3.63 -8.26 7.54
N GLU A 347 -3.33 -7.18 6.82
CA GLU A 347 -3.95 -6.81 5.55
C GLU A 347 -3.35 -7.52 4.34
N ALA A 348 -2.11 -8.04 4.44
CA ALA A 348 -1.48 -8.83 3.40
C ALA A 348 -2.15 -10.22 3.30
N PRO A 349 -2.43 -10.76 2.11
CA PRO A 349 -2.78 -12.18 1.96
C PRO A 349 -1.51 -13.05 2.13
N PRO A 350 -1.62 -14.36 2.41
CA PRO A 350 -2.80 -15.16 2.73
C PRO A 350 -3.04 -15.21 4.26
N ASP A 351 -3.88 -16.11 4.76
CA ASP A 351 -4.18 -16.20 6.20
C ASP A 351 -2.99 -16.65 7.06
N LEU A 352 -3.09 -16.40 8.36
CA LEU A 352 -2.08 -16.78 9.36
C LEU A 352 -1.93 -18.30 9.45
N VAL A 353 -0.70 -18.74 9.66
CA VAL A 353 -0.36 -20.13 9.98
C VAL A 353 0.40 -20.18 11.30
N GLU A 354 0.07 -21.15 12.14
CA GLU A 354 0.79 -21.39 13.39
C GLU A 354 1.82 -22.49 13.21
N VAL A 355 3.06 -22.22 13.61
CA VAL A 355 4.16 -23.19 13.61
C VAL A 355 4.83 -23.15 14.97
N SER A 356 4.72 -24.24 15.73
CA SER A 356 5.34 -24.40 17.04
C SER A 356 5.01 -23.27 18.02
N GLY A 357 3.73 -22.88 18.12
CA GLY A 357 3.26 -21.82 19.02
C GLY A 357 3.58 -20.39 18.57
N LYS A 358 4.12 -20.19 17.36
CA LYS A 358 4.40 -18.88 16.77
C LYS A 358 3.59 -18.68 15.50
N LEU A 359 3.12 -17.44 15.30
CA LEU A 359 2.32 -17.06 14.13
C LEU A 359 3.21 -16.57 12.98
N TYR A 360 2.88 -17.04 11.78
CA TYR A 360 3.56 -16.72 10.54
C TYR A 360 2.58 -16.46 9.40
N LYS A 361 3.05 -15.85 8.32
CA LYS A 361 2.33 -15.76 7.04
C LYS A 361 3.17 -16.39 5.91
N PRO A 362 2.57 -17.16 4.99
CA PRO A 362 3.22 -17.60 3.77
C PRO A 362 3.70 -16.41 2.91
N TYR A 363 4.91 -16.49 2.40
CA TYR A 363 5.51 -15.47 1.54
C TYR A 363 6.31 -16.11 0.42
N ARG A 364 6.12 -15.65 -0.83
CA ARG A 364 6.76 -16.29 -1.99
C ARG A 364 7.01 -15.37 -3.17
N GLY A 365 8.03 -15.73 -3.96
CA GLY A 365 8.48 -14.96 -5.11
C GLY A 365 7.56 -15.17 -6.29
N MET A 366 7.34 -14.12 -7.08
CA MET A 366 6.51 -14.24 -8.28
C MET A 366 7.16 -15.09 -9.39
N ALA A 367 8.48 -15.29 -9.33
CA ALA A 367 9.23 -16.23 -10.15
C ALA A 367 9.51 -17.58 -9.46
N SER A 368 8.88 -17.86 -8.30
CA SER A 368 8.96 -19.17 -7.65
C SER A 368 8.13 -20.21 -8.41
N TYR A 369 8.46 -21.49 -8.24
CA TYR A 369 7.79 -22.58 -8.95
C TYR A 369 6.26 -22.57 -8.76
N THR A 370 5.78 -22.42 -7.51
CA THR A 370 4.35 -22.43 -7.21
C THR A 370 3.63 -21.20 -7.79
N SER A 371 4.26 -20.02 -7.73
CA SER A 371 3.73 -18.80 -8.35
C SER A 371 3.71 -18.90 -9.87
N MET A 372 4.75 -19.46 -10.49
CA MET A 372 4.83 -19.66 -11.94
C MET A 372 3.76 -20.63 -12.43
N LEU A 373 3.54 -21.76 -11.75
CA LEU A 373 2.47 -22.71 -12.13
C LEU A 373 1.10 -22.04 -12.12
N ARG A 374 0.77 -21.29 -11.06
CA ARG A 374 -0.48 -20.51 -10.99
C ARG A 374 -0.55 -19.44 -12.08
N ARG A 375 0.58 -18.78 -12.36
CA ARG A 375 0.66 -17.74 -13.39
C ARG A 375 0.52 -18.35 -14.80
N TYR A 376 1.05 -19.53 -15.07
CA TYR A 376 0.99 -20.19 -16.38
C TYR A 376 -0.41 -20.71 -16.71
N SER A 377 -1.21 -21.06 -15.70
CA SER A 377 -2.60 -21.48 -15.90
C SER A 377 -3.54 -20.29 -16.16
N ILE A 378 -3.20 -19.08 -15.70
CA ILE A 378 -4.11 -17.92 -15.71
C ILE A 378 -3.63 -16.80 -16.65
N ASP A 379 -2.32 -16.70 -16.91
CA ASP A 379 -1.71 -15.67 -17.75
C ASP A 379 -0.91 -16.28 -18.92
N ARG A 380 -1.51 -16.19 -20.11
CA ARG A 380 -0.95 -16.71 -21.36
C ARG A 380 0.35 -16.02 -21.78
N TYR A 381 0.59 -14.78 -21.36
CA TYR A 381 1.81 -14.01 -21.66
C TYR A 381 2.96 -14.34 -20.73
N SER A 382 2.68 -15.11 -19.67
CA SER A 382 3.68 -15.58 -18.74
C SER A 382 4.25 -16.95 -19.11
N ARG A 383 3.74 -17.64 -20.15
CA ARG A 383 4.36 -18.85 -20.69
C ARG A 383 5.74 -18.52 -21.24
N SER A 384 6.75 -18.56 -20.37
CA SER A 384 8.13 -18.31 -20.75
C SER A 384 8.78 -19.59 -21.26
N SER A 385 9.76 -19.43 -22.14
CA SER A 385 10.73 -20.45 -22.56
C SER A 385 11.70 -20.88 -21.44
N LYS A 386 11.53 -20.36 -20.20
CA LYS A 386 12.39 -20.64 -19.06
C LYS A 386 11.74 -21.69 -18.16
N ASN A 387 12.44 -22.83 -18.00
CA ASN A 387 12.03 -23.94 -17.13
C ASN A 387 12.66 -23.87 -15.73
N VAL A 388 13.40 -22.81 -15.40
CA VAL A 388 14.13 -22.68 -14.14
C VAL A 388 13.51 -21.59 -13.26
N PRO A 389 13.06 -21.91 -12.03
CA PRO A 389 12.56 -20.91 -11.08
C PRO A 389 13.62 -19.91 -10.63
N GLU A 390 13.25 -18.63 -10.55
CA GLU A 390 14.11 -17.53 -10.09
C GLU A 390 13.60 -16.92 -8.76
N GLY A 391 12.84 -17.69 -7.98
CA GLY A 391 12.42 -17.30 -6.65
C GLY A 391 12.09 -18.46 -5.72
N VAL A 392 12.03 -18.15 -4.42
CA VAL A 392 11.73 -19.12 -3.35
C VAL A 392 10.43 -18.76 -2.62
N GLY A 393 9.92 -19.70 -1.84
CA GLY A 393 8.82 -19.49 -0.89
C GLY A 393 9.24 -19.86 0.52
N GLY A 394 8.57 -19.29 1.51
CA GLY A 394 8.82 -19.55 2.92
C GLY A 394 7.75 -18.93 3.81
N LEU A 395 8.07 -18.83 5.09
CA LEU A 395 7.22 -18.20 6.10
C LEU A 395 7.89 -16.92 6.60
N VAL A 396 7.09 -15.87 6.81
CA VAL A 396 7.52 -14.64 7.48
C VAL A 396 6.83 -14.51 8.83
N PRO A 397 7.50 -13.99 9.87
CA PRO A 397 6.85 -13.77 11.16
C PRO A 397 5.63 -12.86 11.01
N TYR A 398 4.58 -13.13 11.78
CA TYR A 398 3.44 -12.22 11.93
C TYR A 398 3.90 -10.88 12.53
N ARG A 399 3.40 -9.77 11.98
CA ARG A 399 3.82 -8.40 12.31
C ARG A 399 2.70 -7.50 12.81
N GLY A 400 1.48 -8.01 12.94
CA GLY A 400 0.33 -7.21 13.33
C GLY A 400 -0.18 -6.28 12.22
N PRO A 401 -0.89 -5.21 12.58
CA PRO A 401 -1.50 -4.28 11.62
C PRO A 401 -0.45 -3.54 10.78
N LEU A 402 -0.72 -3.35 9.48
CA LEU A 402 0.11 -2.59 8.54
C LEU A 402 0.48 -1.21 9.09
N ARG A 403 -0.48 -0.51 9.69
CA ARG A 403 -0.29 0.84 10.25
C ARG A 403 0.87 0.93 11.23
N ASN A 404 1.15 -0.11 12.01
CA ASN A 404 2.23 -0.10 13.00
C ASN A 404 3.59 -0.11 12.31
N ILE A 405 3.74 -0.94 11.27
CA ILE A 405 4.96 -1.03 10.47
C ILE A 405 5.20 0.27 9.70
N ILE A 406 4.15 0.85 9.13
CA ILE A 406 4.28 2.11 8.38
C ILE A 406 4.62 3.28 9.31
N ARG A 407 4.03 3.37 10.51
CA ARG A 407 4.36 4.38 11.51
C ARG A 407 5.84 4.34 11.89
N GLU A 408 6.37 3.16 12.18
CA GLU A 408 7.79 2.96 12.48
C GLU A 408 8.69 3.42 11.32
N ILE A 409 8.32 3.09 10.08
CA ILE A 409 9.05 3.53 8.89
C ILE A 409 9.02 5.07 8.80
N VAL A 410 7.85 5.70 8.89
CA VAL A 410 7.67 7.15 8.77
C VAL A 410 8.47 7.91 9.83
N GLU A 411 8.39 7.49 11.09
CA GLU A 411 9.17 8.07 12.18
C GLU A 411 10.67 7.93 11.94
N SER A 412 11.12 6.74 11.50
CA SER A 412 12.52 6.49 11.17
C SER A 412 13.03 7.36 10.02
N LEU A 413 12.22 7.58 8.98
CA LEU A 413 12.55 8.46 7.86
C LEU A 413 12.72 9.90 8.35
N ARG A 414 11.78 10.40 9.16
CA ARG A 414 11.85 11.74 9.75
C ARG A 414 13.10 11.93 10.60
N ILE A 415 13.45 10.93 11.43
CA ILE A 415 14.68 10.94 12.23
C ILE A 415 15.91 10.99 11.31
N SER A 416 15.97 10.12 10.29
CA SER A 416 17.11 10.09 9.36
C SER A 416 17.28 11.41 8.62
N MET A 417 16.18 12.03 8.18
CA MET A 417 16.21 13.32 7.48
C MET A 417 16.59 14.46 8.43
N GLY A 418 16.18 14.42 9.69
CA GLY A 418 16.66 15.33 10.73
C GLY A 418 18.18 15.24 10.93
N TYR A 419 18.75 14.03 11.00
CA TYR A 419 20.21 13.86 11.07
C TYR A 419 20.98 14.41 9.87
N VAL A 420 20.36 14.41 8.68
CA VAL A 420 20.94 15.00 7.47
C VAL A 420 20.69 16.52 7.41
N GLY A 421 19.73 17.04 8.17
CA GLY A 421 19.27 18.41 8.09
C GLY A 421 18.36 18.67 6.88
N ALA A 422 17.66 17.64 6.36
CA ALA A 422 16.80 17.72 5.19
C ALA A 422 15.33 17.92 5.58
N ARG A 423 14.66 18.93 5.01
CA ARG A 423 13.26 19.26 5.33
C ARG A 423 12.23 18.50 4.48
N ASN A 424 12.65 17.99 3.32
CA ASN A 424 11.84 17.19 2.41
C ASN A 424 12.75 16.28 1.54
N ILE A 425 12.16 15.41 0.71
CA ILE A 425 12.91 14.43 -0.09
C ILE A 425 13.84 15.10 -1.12
N GLU A 426 13.45 16.22 -1.71
CA GLU A 426 14.31 16.95 -2.66
C GLU A 426 15.54 17.54 -1.95
N ASP A 427 15.34 18.12 -0.76
CA ASP A 427 16.42 18.62 0.09
C ASP A 427 17.37 17.47 0.52
N LEU A 428 16.81 16.28 0.76
CA LEU A 428 17.59 15.07 1.05
C LEU A 428 18.50 14.68 -0.11
N TRP A 429 18.04 14.75 -1.36
CA TRP A 429 18.87 14.47 -2.55
C TRP A 429 20.08 15.40 -2.65
N VAL A 430 19.91 16.68 -2.28
CA VAL A 430 20.98 17.68 -2.33
C VAL A 430 21.96 17.54 -1.16
N LYS A 431 21.46 17.29 0.04
CA LYS A 431 22.24 17.33 1.29
C LYS A 431 22.89 16.00 1.66
N ALA A 432 22.30 14.88 1.29
CA ALA A 432 22.80 13.58 1.73
C ALA A 432 24.24 13.35 1.26
N ARG A 433 25.05 12.81 2.16
CA ARG A 433 26.43 12.39 1.87
C ARG A 433 26.62 10.96 2.33
N PHE A 434 27.44 10.22 1.58
CA PHE A 434 27.68 8.80 1.82
C PHE A 434 29.16 8.55 2.02
N ILE A 435 29.45 7.62 2.94
CA ILE A 435 30.74 6.98 3.07
C ILE A 435 30.51 5.48 3.09
N ARG A 436 31.44 4.71 2.54
CA ARG A 436 31.44 3.27 2.68
C ARG A 436 31.82 2.91 4.11
N ALA A 437 30.90 2.34 4.86
CA ALA A 437 31.17 1.88 6.22
C ALA A 437 31.83 0.49 6.21
N PRO A 438 32.76 0.20 7.15
CA PRO A 438 33.15 -1.16 7.46
C PRO A 438 31.98 -1.92 8.10
N ARG A 439 32.03 -3.26 8.07
CA ARG A 439 31.06 -4.08 8.80
C ARG A 439 31.19 -3.79 10.31
N LYS A 440 30.08 -3.45 10.96
CA LYS A 440 30.04 -3.23 12.41
C LYS A 440 29.08 -4.23 13.04
N ARG A 441 29.47 -4.83 14.16
CA ARG A 441 28.56 -5.63 14.99
C ARG A 441 27.84 -4.70 15.96
N VAL A 442 26.52 -4.72 15.94
CA VAL A 442 25.71 -4.09 16.98
C VAL A 442 25.46 -5.17 18.05
N ILE A 443 25.62 -4.82 19.33
CA ILE A 443 25.36 -5.76 20.43
C ILE A 443 23.87 -6.14 20.37
N GLY A 444 23.58 -7.45 20.32
CA GLY A 444 22.22 -7.99 20.21
C GLY A 444 21.80 -8.42 18.79
N ASP A 445 22.58 -8.11 17.76
CA ASP A 445 22.39 -8.70 16.42
C ASP A 445 23.30 -9.94 16.26
N ASP A 446 22.72 -11.04 15.77
CA ASP A 446 23.46 -12.28 15.46
C ASP A 446 24.34 -12.17 14.21
N GLU A 447 24.19 -11.11 13.40
CA GLU A 447 24.95 -10.87 12.18
C GLU A 447 25.61 -9.49 12.14
N TYR A 448 26.79 -9.42 11.51
CA TYR A 448 27.42 -8.16 11.15
C TYR A 448 26.54 -7.41 10.15
N ARG A 449 26.05 -6.22 10.52
CA ARG A 449 25.34 -5.35 9.58
C ARG A 449 26.29 -4.31 8.99
N THR A 450 26.16 -4.07 7.69
CA THR A 450 26.75 -2.89 7.07
C THR A 450 25.85 -1.71 7.44
N VAL A 451 26.35 -0.82 8.31
CA VAL A 451 25.62 0.39 8.74
C VAL A 451 25.49 1.37 7.59
#